data_AF-A0A3S1BSW5-F1
#
_entry.id   AF-A0A3S1BSW5-F1
#
_cell.length_a   1.000
_cell.length_b   1.000
_cell.length_c   1.000
_cell.angle_alpha   90.00
_cell.angle_beta   90.00
_cell.angle_gamma   90.00
#
_symmetry.space_group_name_H-M   'P 1'
#
loop_
_entity.id
_entity.type
_entity.pdbx_description
1 polymer ?
#
loop_
_entity_poly.entity_id
_entity_poly.type
_entity_poly.pdbx_seq_one_letter_code
_entity_poly.pdbx_strand_id
1 'polypeptide(L)'
;MVELFCGILSGSNFGQNIRHWTCHAAEADLGQCFAAINPEMFAPGFEGRLSELIHHCKDQQPAEGEREILVAGDPESKHIALCNRLGGIPYYKKQMDFADHLAEKYGVERLHRL
;
A
#
# COMPACT_ATOMS: atom_id res chain seq x y z
N MET A 1 9.20 3.02 -16.95
CA MET A 1 8.79 4.30 -16.34
C MET A 1 9.21 4.41 -14.89
N VAL A 2 8.80 3.48 -14.00
CA VAL A 2 9.22 3.49 -12.58
C VAL A 2 10.74 3.54 -12.43
N GLU A 3 11.47 2.64 -13.11
CA GLU A 3 12.94 2.59 -13.05
C GLU A 3 13.63 3.90 -13.47
N LEU A 4 13.04 4.63 -14.41
CA LEU A 4 13.61 5.87 -14.93
C LEU A 4 13.54 6.97 -13.86
N PHE A 5 12.40 7.12 -13.21
CA PHE A 5 12.23 8.15 -12.18
C PHE A 5 12.85 7.76 -10.83
N CYS A 6 12.72 6.49 -10.46
CA CYS A 6 13.14 6.01 -9.16
C CYS A 6 14.62 5.60 -9.13
N GLY A 7 15.14 4.94 -10.17
CA GLY A 7 16.54 4.52 -10.22
C GLY A 7 17.41 5.56 -10.94
N ILE A 8 17.16 5.75 -12.24
CA ILE A 8 18.06 6.55 -13.10
C ILE A 8 18.11 8.03 -12.66
N LEU A 9 16.96 8.68 -12.49
CA LEU A 9 16.90 10.12 -12.17
C LEU A 9 17.41 10.44 -10.76
N SER A 10 17.20 9.55 -9.80
CA SER A 10 17.64 9.73 -8.42
C SER A 10 19.14 9.48 -8.23
N GLY A 11 19.77 8.77 -9.17
CA GLY A 11 21.16 8.30 -9.06
C GLY A 11 21.32 6.99 -8.28
N SER A 12 20.22 6.30 -7.96
CA SER A 12 20.23 5.03 -7.25
C SER A 12 20.44 3.81 -8.16
N ASN A 13 20.72 2.66 -7.54
CA ASN A 13 20.75 1.37 -8.20
C ASN A 13 19.42 1.06 -8.92
N PHE A 14 19.56 0.32 -10.04
CA PHE A 14 18.44 -0.03 -10.90
C PHE A 14 18.62 -1.43 -11.51
N GLY A 15 17.50 -2.06 -11.88
CA GLY A 15 17.46 -3.36 -12.53
C GLY A 15 18.20 -4.43 -11.74
N GLN A 16 19.14 -5.10 -12.39
CA GLN A 16 19.92 -6.19 -11.78
C GLN A 16 20.92 -5.74 -10.71
N ASN A 17 21.18 -4.43 -10.61
CA ASN A 17 22.06 -3.88 -9.58
C ASN A 17 21.34 -3.75 -8.23
N ILE A 18 20.02 -3.86 -8.20
CA ILE A 18 19.25 -3.89 -6.96
C ILE A 18 19.45 -5.26 -6.29
N ARG A 19 19.93 -5.25 -5.06
CA ARG A 19 20.09 -6.49 -4.28
C ARG A 19 18.75 -7.17 -4.01
N HIS A 20 18.77 -8.50 -3.82
CA HIS A 20 17.62 -9.20 -3.26
C HIS A 20 17.26 -8.64 -1.89
N TRP A 21 15.96 -8.46 -1.62
CA TRP A 21 15.48 -7.83 -0.40
C TRP A 21 15.89 -8.59 0.88
N THR A 22 16.03 -9.93 0.78
CA THR A 22 16.48 -10.83 1.85
C THR A 22 17.99 -10.84 2.08
N CYS A 23 18.78 -10.24 1.19
CA CYS A 23 20.23 -10.17 1.34
C CYS A 23 20.63 -8.86 2.01
N HIS A 24 21.24 -8.91 3.20
CA HIS A 24 21.63 -7.72 3.96
C HIS A 24 23.13 -7.39 3.86
N ALA A 25 23.84 -7.99 2.90
CA ALA A 25 25.30 -7.86 2.76
C ALA A 25 25.76 -6.54 2.13
N ALA A 26 24.85 -5.78 1.52
CA ALA A 26 25.12 -4.49 0.89
C ALA A 26 23.96 -3.51 1.13
N GLU A 27 24.22 -2.23 0.96
CA GLU A 27 23.18 -1.20 0.95
C GLU A 27 22.16 -1.49 -0.16
N ALA A 28 20.88 -1.19 0.11
CA ALA A 28 19.85 -1.42 -0.89
C ALA A 28 19.90 -0.41 -2.04
N ASP A 29 20.20 0.85 -1.71
CA ASP A 29 20.23 2.00 -2.63
C ASP A 29 19.00 2.04 -3.54
N LEU A 30 17.81 2.07 -2.92
CA LEU A 30 16.53 2.13 -3.62
C LEU A 30 16.09 3.57 -3.75
N GLY A 31 16.12 4.12 -4.96
CA GLY A 31 15.59 5.45 -5.17
C GLY A 31 14.07 5.44 -5.29
N GLN A 32 13.44 6.57 -4.97
CA GLN A 32 11.99 6.77 -4.94
C GLN A 32 11.65 8.07 -5.65
N CYS A 33 10.46 8.15 -6.25
CA CYS A 33 9.95 9.36 -6.87
C CYS A 33 8.60 9.72 -6.24
N PHE A 34 8.48 10.96 -5.76
CA PHE A 34 7.25 11.52 -5.20
C PHE A 34 6.82 12.72 -6.03
N ALA A 35 5.54 12.75 -6.41
CA ALA A 35 4.96 13.85 -7.16
C ALA A 35 3.66 14.30 -6.51
N ALA A 36 3.47 15.62 -6.43
CA ALA A 36 2.23 16.24 -5.98
C ALA A 36 1.75 17.20 -7.07
N ILE A 37 0.48 17.09 -7.44
CA ILE A 37 -0.17 17.96 -8.41
C ILE A 37 -1.30 18.66 -7.69
N ASN A 38 -1.28 19.99 -7.66
CA ASN A 38 -2.38 20.77 -7.11
C ASN A 38 -3.50 20.90 -8.18
N PRO A 39 -4.66 20.23 -8.03
CA PRO A 39 -5.74 20.31 -9.02
C PRO A 39 -6.34 21.71 -9.16
N GLU A 40 -6.25 22.56 -8.13
CA GLU A 40 -6.79 23.93 -8.15
C GLU A 40 -6.10 24.83 -9.18
N MET A 41 -4.88 24.46 -9.61
CA MET A 41 -4.12 25.19 -10.63
C MET A 41 -4.53 24.84 -12.06
N PHE A 42 -5.52 23.95 -12.25
CA PHE A 42 -5.97 23.47 -13.56
C PHE A 42 -7.46 23.79 -13.77
N ALA A 43 -8.25 22.79 -14.21
CA ALA A 43 -9.67 22.96 -14.43
C ALA A 43 -10.45 22.99 -13.10
N PRO A 44 -11.45 23.88 -12.95
CA PRO A 44 -12.27 23.93 -11.74
C PRO A 44 -13.13 22.66 -11.61
N GLY A 45 -13.60 22.40 -10.38
CA GLY A 45 -14.53 21.30 -10.10
C GLY A 45 -13.89 19.90 -10.18
N PHE A 46 -12.60 19.78 -9.88
CA PHE A 46 -11.86 18.51 -9.94
C PHE A 46 -12.55 17.39 -9.16
N GLU A 47 -12.94 17.65 -7.90
CA GLU A 47 -13.58 16.65 -7.05
C GLU A 47 -14.90 16.13 -7.64
N GLY A 48 -15.79 17.03 -8.08
CA GLY A 48 -17.07 16.64 -8.67
C GLY A 48 -16.90 15.79 -9.94
N ARG A 49 -15.97 16.18 -10.81
CA ARG A 49 -15.64 15.41 -12.02
C ARG A 49 -15.01 14.05 -11.71
N LEU A 50 -14.16 13.98 -10.68
CA LEU A 50 -13.57 12.72 -10.23
C LEU A 50 -14.63 11.79 -9.64
N SER A 51 -15.55 12.33 -8.82
CA SER A 51 -16.69 11.58 -8.30
C SER A 51 -17.58 11.06 -9.43
N GLU A 52 -17.90 11.87 -10.43
CA GLU A 52 -18.66 11.45 -11.60
C GLU A 52 -17.99 10.29 -12.34
N LEU A 53 -16.68 10.38 -12.59
CA LEU A 53 -15.91 9.28 -13.19
C LEU A 53 -15.98 7.99 -12.35
N ILE A 54 -15.81 8.10 -11.03
CA ILE A 54 -15.88 6.96 -10.12
C ILE A 54 -17.27 6.33 -10.17
N HIS A 55 -18.34 7.14 -10.15
CA HIS A 55 -19.71 6.66 -10.28
C HIS A 55 -19.94 5.94 -11.61
N HIS A 56 -19.50 6.53 -12.73
CA HIS A 56 -19.60 5.88 -14.04
C HIS A 56 -18.94 4.50 -14.08
N CYS A 57 -17.80 4.32 -13.40
CA CYS A 57 -17.16 3.02 -13.28
C CYS A 57 -17.98 2.05 -12.41
N LYS A 58 -18.45 2.50 -11.24
CA LYS A 58 -19.10 1.64 -10.24
C LYS A 58 -20.52 1.23 -10.62
N ASP A 59 -21.22 2.05 -11.40
CA ASP A 59 -22.61 1.82 -11.79
C ASP A 59 -22.75 0.87 -13.00
N GLN A 60 -21.64 0.40 -13.59
CA GLN A 60 -21.69 -0.62 -14.64
C GLN A 60 -22.15 -1.97 -14.09
N GLN A 61 -22.63 -2.84 -14.99
CA GLN A 61 -22.94 -4.22 -14.62
C GLN A 61 -21.65 -4.96 -14.22
N PRO A 62 -21.57 -5.55 -13.02
CA PRO A 62 -20.44 -6.39 -12.63
C PRO A 62 -20.27 -7.57 -13.59
N ALA A 63 -19.04 -8.06 -13.70
CA ALA A 63 -18.75 -9.27 -14.47
C ALA A 63 -19.49 -10.49 -13.87
N GLU A 64 -19.71 -11.53 -14.68
CA GLU A 64 -20.35 -12.76 -14.20
C GLU A 64 -19.58 -13.37 -13.02
N GLY A 65 -20.30 -13.68 -11.94
CA GLY A 65 -19.70 -14.20 -10.70
C GLY A 65 -19.23 -13.13 -9.71
N GLU A 66 -19.13 -11.86 -10.14
CA GLU A 66 -18.76 -10.74 -9.28
C GLU A 66 -19.99 -10.03 -8.71
N ARG A 67 -19.85 -9.46 -7.51
CA ARG A 67 -20.96 -8.82 -6.78
C ARG A 67 -20.99 -7.31 -6.92
N GLU A 68 -19.85 -6.70 -7.18
CA GLU A 68 -19.70 -5.24 -7.20
C GLU A 68 -18.47 -4.85 -8.02
N ILE A 69 -18.44 -3.61 -8.48
CA ILE A 69 -17.26 -3.01 -9.09
C ILE A 69 -16.53 -2.20 -8.03
N LEU A 70 -15.22 -2.44 -7.91
CA LEU A 70 -14.34 -1.77 -6.96
C LEU A 70 -13.49 -0.73 -7.68
N VAL A 71 -13.27 0.41 -7.02
CA VAL A 71 -12.26 1.39 -7.43
C VAL A 71 -11.06 1.35 -6.47
N ALA A 72 -9.95 1.95 -6.89
CA ALA A 72 -8.75 2.03 -6.07
C ALA A 72 -9.09 2.66 -4.69
N GLY A 73 -8.72 1.96 -3.61
CA GLY A 73 -9.01 2.35 -2.23
C GLY A 73 -10.24 1.69 -1.59
N ASP A 74 -11.16 1.09 -2.37
CA ASP A 74 -12.32 0.38 -1.82
C ASP A 74 -11.91 -0.86 -0.97
N PRO A 75 -10.98 -1.74 -1.42
CA PRO A 75 -10.55 -2.89 -0.64
C PRO A 75 -9.90 -2.48 0.69
N GLU A 76 -9.02 -1.48 0.65
CA GLU A 76 -8.31 -0.97 1.82
C GLU A 76 -9.28 -0.35 2.83
N SER A 77 -10.25 0.44 2.36
CA SER A 77 -11.29 1.04 3.21
C SER A 77 -12.14 -0.03 3.90
N LYS A 78 -12.51 -1.11 3.18
CA LYS A 78 -13.22 -2.26 3.76
C LYS A 78 -12.38 -2.97 4.82
N HIS A 79 -11.08 -3.13 4.58
CA HIS A 79 -10.17 -3.75 5.55
C HIS A 79 -9.98 -2.88 6.81
N ILE A 80 -9.85 -1.55 6.66
CA ILE A 80 -9.81 -0.62 7.78
C ILE A 80 -11.09 -0.70 8.61
N ALA A 81 -12.26 -0.73 7.96
CA ALA A 81 -13.54 -0.89 8.65
C ALA A 81 -13.63 -2.24 9.41
N LEU A 82 -13.09 -3.32 8.83
CA LEU A 82 -12.97 -4.60 9.51
C LEU A 82 -12.09 -4.49 10.77
N CYS A 83 -10.89 -3.91 10.67
CA CYS A 83 -9.98 -3.74 11.80
C CYS A 83 -10.62 -2.89 12.91
N ASN A 84 -11.29 -1.80 12.55
CA ASN A 84 -12.01 -0.97 13.51
C ASN A 84 -13.11 -1.75 14.23
N ARG A 85 -13.86 -2.59 13.51
CA ARG A 85 -14.91 -3.45 14.10
C ARG A 85 -14.33 -4.53 15.03
N LEU A 86 -13.16 -5.07 14.70
CA LEU A 86 -12.47 -6.06 15.53
C LEU A 86 -11.77 -5.42 16.73
N GLY A 87 -11.60 -4.09 16.76
CA GLY A 87 -10.81 -3.37 17.74
C GLY A 87 -9.29 -3.52 17.55
N GLY A 88 -8.85 -4.21 16.49
CA GLY A 88 -7.43 -4.52 16.23
C GLY A 88 -7.20 -5.14 14.85
N ILE A 89 -5.93 -5.41 14.55
CA ILE A 89 -5.49 -5.93 13.23
C ILE A 89 -5.35 -7.46 13.31
N PRO A 90 -6.05 -8.21 12.44
CA PRO A 90 -5.92 -9.67 12.42
C PRO A 90 -4.60 -10.08 11.76
N TYR A 91 -3.76 -10.80 12.51
CA TYR A 91 -2.52 -11.40 12.00
C TYR A 91 -2.63 -12.92 11.90
N TYR A 92 -1.84 -13.50 11.01
CA TYR A 92 -1.66 -14.95 11.00
C TYR A 92 -0.90 -15.40 12.25
N LYS A 93 -1.27 -16.56 12.81
CA LYS A 93 -0.62 -17.12 14.01
C LYS A 93 0.91 -17.13 13.92
N LYS A 94 1.47 -17.54 12.79
CA LYS A 94 2.93 -17.57 12.57
C LYS A 94 3.60 -16.18 12.69
N GLN A 95 2.90 -15.10 12.34
CA GLN A 95 3.42 -13.74 12.50
C GLN A 95 3.47 -13.33 13.97
N MET A 96 2.47 -13.76 14.76
CA MET A 96 2.46 -13.56 16.21
C MET A 96 3.57 -14.35 16.90
N ASP A 97 3.76 -15.61 16.51
CA ASP A 97 4.85 -16.45 17.03
C ASP A 97 6.23 -15.84 16.73
N PHE A 98 6.41 -15.28 15.53
CA PHE A 98 7.62 -14.57 15.15
C PHE A 98 7.83 -13.27 15.96
N ALA A 99 6.77 -12.48 16.15
CA ALA A 99 6.84 -11.26 16.95
C ALA A 99 7.18 -11.55 18.42
N ASP A 100 6.60 -12.59 19.02
CA ASP A 100 6.92 -13.04 20.37
C ASP A 100 8.39 -13.46 20.49
N HIS A 101 8.91 -14.19 19.49
CA HIS A 101 10.30 -14.60 19.45
C HIS A 101 11.25 -13.39 19.38
N LEU A 102 10.92 -12.37 18.58
CA LEU A 102 11.68 -11.13 18.54
C LEU A 102 11.63 -10.38 19.88
N ALA A 103 10.45 -10.32 20.51
CA ALA A 103 10.28 -9.65 21.79
C ALA A 103 11.15 -10.28 22.88
N GLU A 104 11.18 -11.61 22.95
CA GLU A 104 12.04 -12.36 23.87
C GLU A 104 13.52 -12.16 23.57
N LYS A 105 13.92 -12.24 22.28
CA LYS A 105 15.31 -12.07 21.87
C LYS A 105 15.89 -10.70 22.25
N TYR A 106 15.09 -9.65 22.16
CA TYR A 106 15.52 -8.28 22.42
C TYR A 106 15.07 -7.74 23.79
N GLY A 107 14.40 -8.55 24.62
CA GLY A 107 13.96 -8.16 25.96
C GLY A 107 12.92 -7.04 25.98
N VAL A 108 12.05 -6.96 24.96
CA VAL A 108 10.97 -5.98 24.87
C VAL A 108 9.62 -6.63 25.17
N GLU A 109 8.63 -5.80 25.51
CA GLU A 109 7.27 -6.27 25.78
C GLU A 109 6.65 -6.92 24.53
N ARG A 110 5.89 -8.00 24.73
CA ARG A 110 5.16 -8.69 23.66
C ARG A 110 3.98 -7.87 23.19
N LEU A 111 3.54 -8.10 21.95
CA LEU A 111 2.35 -7.46 21.41
C LEU A 111 1.11 -7.81 22.24
N HIS A 112 0.33 -6.79 22.60
CA HIS A 112 -0.97 -6.95 23.24
C HIS A 112 -1.95 -7.67 22.31
N ARG A 113 -2.80 -8.54 22.87
CA ARG A 113 -3.79 -9.35 22.15
C ARG A 113 -5.17 -9.06 22.70
N LEU A 114 -6.13 -8.86 21.79
CA LEU A 114 -7.55 -8.69 22.08
C LEU A 114 -8.25 -10.04 22.30
#